data_AF-A0AAE9MM90-F1
#
_entry.id   AF-A0AAE9MM90-F1
#
_cell.length_a   1.000
_cell.length_b   1.000
_cell.length_c   1.000
_cell.angle_alpha   90.00
_cell.angle_beta   90.00
_cell.angle_gamma   90.00
#
_symmetry.space_group_name_H-M   'P 1'
#
loop_
_entity.id
_entity.type
_entity.pdbx_description
1 polymer ?
#
loop_
_entity_poly.entity_id
_entity_poly.type
_entity_poly.pdbx_seq_one_letter_code
_entity_poly.pdbx_strand_id
1 'polypeptide(L)'
;MELKEGDKVDLVIGVQTALGYSVLINEAYEGLLYNNEVFSDVEEGMRTIGYIKKIREDEKIDVSLRPQGFKNVIDSDVDIILKKLEEKGFLLLTDKSSPESIKFHLQMSKKAFKRAIGSLYKSKKIELQEDRIVLK
;
A
#
# COMPACT_ATOMS: atom_id res chain seq x y z
N MET A 1 -14.19 9.33 22.58
CA MET A 1 -14.09 9.29 21.10
C MET A 1 -14.87 8.07 20.61
N GLU A 2 -15.75 8.20 19.61
CA GLU A 2 -16.55 7.08 19.06
C GLU A 2 -15.88 6.35 17.89
N LEU A 3 -14.71 6.82 17.43
CA LEU A 3 -13.94 6.22 16.34
C LEU A 3 -13.23 4.95 16.80
N LYS A 4 -13.14 3.96 15.91
CA LYS A 4 -12.38 2.72 16.07
C LYS A 4 -11.41 2.52 14.92
N GLU A 5 -10.33 1.79 15.20
CA GLU A 5 -9.42 1.35 14.14
C GLU A 5 -10.16 0.52 13.09
N GLY A 6 -9.92 0.83 11.82
CA GLY A 6 -10.59 0.23 10.67
C GLY A 6 -11.84 0.96 10.19
N ASP A 7 -12.36 1.93 10.95
CA ASP A 7 -13.57 2.67 10.57
C ASP A 7 -13.34 3.46 9.28
N LYS A 8 -14.35 3.43 8.40
CA LYS A 8 -14.43 4.25 7.20
C LYS A 8 -14.92 5.65 7.60
N VAL A 9 -14.20 6.68 7.18
CA VAL A 9 -14.44 8.08 7.59
C VAL A 9 -14.31 9.04 6.41
N ASP A 10 -14.99 10.17 6.50
CA ASP A 10 -14.81 11.28 5.58
C ASP A 10 -13.59 12.11 6.02
N LEU A 11 -12.73 12.44 5.07
CA LEU A 11 -11.52 13.22 5.28
C LEU A 11 -11.56 14.49 4.46
N VAL A 12 -11.16 15.60 5.07
CA VAL A 12 -10.76 16.82 4.36
C VAL A 12 -9.25 16.96 4.48
N ILE A 13 -8.54 16.97 3.35
CA ILE A 13 -7.09 17.15 3.31
C ILE A 13 -6.78 18.58 3.74
N GLY A 14 -5.92 18.72 4.74
CA GLY A 14 -5.43 19.99 5.23
C GLY A 14 -4.01 20.27 4.75
N VAL A 15 -3.25 20.94 5.61
CA VAL A 15 -1.93 21.47 5.30
C VAL A 15 -0.89 20.35 5.17
N GLN A 16 0.00 20.50 4.19
CA GLN A 16 1.16 19.63 4.06
C GLN A 16 2.17 19.89 5.18
N THR A 17 2.64 18.81 5.80
CA THR A 17 3.65 18.77 6.87
C THR A 17 4.85 17.94 6.43
N ALA A 18 5.93 17.97 7.21
CA ALA A 18 7.11 17.14 6.95
C ALA A 18 6.81 15.62 6.92
N LEU A 19 5.77 15.16 7.64
CA LEU A 19 5.42 13.74 7.76
C LEU A 19 4.34 13.29 6.77
N GLY A 20 3.58 14.22 6.20
CA GLY A 20 2.34 13.91 5.48
C GLY A 20 1.41 15.12 5.44
N TYR A 21 0.10 14.89 5.41
CA TYR A 21 -0.92 15.95 5.42
C TYR A 21 -1.71 15.88 6.72
N SER A 22 -2.00 17.04 7.33
CA SER A 22 -3.05 17.08 8.33
C SER A 22 -4.39 16.78 7.66
N VAL A 23 -5.31 16.16 8.37
CA VAL A 23 -6.65 15.88 7.86
C VAL A 23 -7.69 16.18 8.92
N LEU A 24 -8.86 16.62 8.47
CA LEU A 24 -10.05 16.74 9.30
C LEU A 24 -10.96 15.53 9.05
N ILE A 25 -11.19 14.74 10.09
CA ILE A 25 -11.96 13.50 10.08
C ILE A 25 -13.39 13.78 10.52
N ASN A 26 -14.36 13.42 9.67
CA ASN A 26 -15.80 13.64 9.89
C ASN A 26 -16.14 15.06 10.37
N GLU A 27 -15.38 16.07 9.90
CA GLU A 27 -15.50 17.47 10.30
C GLU A 27 -15.37 17.74 11.83
N ALA A 28 -14.82 16.79 12.60
CA ALA A 28 -14.84 16.82 14.06
C ALA A 28 -13.49 16.53 14.73
N TYR A 29 -12.61 15.73 14.11
CA TYR A 29 -11.35 15.31 14.71
C TYR A 29 -10.17 15.59 13.79
N GLU A 30 -9.00 15.90 14.36
CA GLU A 30 -7.76 16.03 13.58
C GLU A 30 -7.03 14.69 13.47
N GLY A 31 -6.42 14.46 12.31
CA GLY A 31 -5.57 13.30 12.07
C GLY A 31 -4.40 13.60 11.14
N LEU A 32 -3.58 12.57 10.91
CA LEU A 32 -2.41 12.65 10.05
C LEU A 32 -2.47 11.56 8.96
N LEU A 33 -2.39 11.98 7.70
CA LEU A 33 -2.20 11.12 6.55
C LEU A 33 -0.72 11.15 6.15
N TYR A 34 0.00 10.05 6.38
CA TYR A 34 1.45 10.00 6.09
C TYR A 34 1.77 10.03 4.60
N ASN A 35 2.91 10.62 4.23
CA ASN A 35 3.38 10.68 2.84
C ASN A 35 3.49 9.30 2.16
N ASN A 36 3.86 8.27 2.90
CA ASN A 36 3.97 6.90 2.38
C ASN A 36 2.59 6.21 2.17
N GLU A 37 1.49 6.87 2.54
CA GLU A 37 0.11 6.42 2.31
C GLU A 37 -0.55 7.20 1.14
N VAL A 38 0.15 8.20 0.59
CA VAL A 38 -0.34 9.06 -0.49
C VAL A 38 0.17 8.48 -1.81
N PHE A 39 -0.71 7.77 -2.51
CA PHE A 39 -0.42 7.14 -3.81
C PHE A 39 -1.21 7.78 -4.97
N SER A 40 -1.90 8.87 -4.70
CA SER A 40 -2.67 9.68 -5.64
C SER A 40 -2.39 11.15 -5.37
N ASP A 41 -2.60 12.00 -6.37
CA ASP A 41 -2.53 13.44 -6.18
C ASP A 41 -3.58 13.85 -5.13
N VAL A 42 -3.11 14.42 -4.03
CA VAL A 42 -3.92 14.99 -2.95
C VAL A 42 -3.63 16.47 -2.88
N GLU A 43 -4.69 17.26 -2.81
CA GLU A 43 -4.63 18.71 -2.74
C GLU A 43 -5.25 19.18 -1.44
N GLU A 44 -4.74 20.28 -0.89
CA GLU A 44 -5.34 20.92 0.28
C GLU A 44 -6.80 21.33 -0.03
N GLY A 45 -7.71 21.05 0.90
CA GLY A 45 -9.15 21.24 0.74
C GLY A 45 -9.87 20.09 0.04
N MET A 46 -9.16 19.10 -0.50
CA MET A 46 -9.78 17.93 -1.12
C MET A 46 -10.60 17.12 -0.10
N ARG A 47 -11.82 16.76 -0.47
CA ARG A 47 -12.67 15.83 0.29
C ARG A 47 -12.51 14.42 -0.27
N THR A 48 -12.24 13.46 0.60
CA THR A 48 -12.05 12.06 0.21
C THR A 48 -12.49 11.12 1.32
N ILE A 49 -12.54 9.83 1.00
CA ILE A 49 -12.83 8.77 1.98
C ILE A 49 -11.50 8.19 2.45
N GLY A 50 -11.38 7.99 3.76
CA GLY A 50 -10.26 7.28 4.35
C GLY A 50 -10.69 6.30 5.43
N TYR A 51 -9.69 5.79 6.13
CA TYR A 51 -9.85 4.77 7.16
C TYR A 51 -8.98 5.10 8.37
N ILE A 52 -9.52 4.86 9.57
CA ILE A 52 -8.76 5.00 10.81
C ILE A 52 -7.71 3.89 10.88
N LYS A 53 -6.43 4.27 10.82
CA LYS A 53 -5.31 3.33 10.83
C LYS A 53 -4.79 3.05 12.24
N LYS A 54 -4.77 4.05 13.11
CA LYS A 54 -4.36 3.87 14.49
C LYS A 54 -4.87 5.02 15.34
N ILE A 55 -5.37 4.70 16.53
CA ILE A 55 -5.64 5.70 17.56
C ILE A 55 -4.54 5.55 18.60
N ARG A 56 -3.76 6.62 18.81
CA ARG A 56 -2.59 6.60 19.70
C ARG A 56 -2.98 6.87 21.14
N GLU A 57 -2.07 6.57 22.06
CA GLU A 57 -2.27 6.83 23.50
C GLU A 57 -2.41 8.32 23.81
N ASP A 58 -1.89 9.21 22.95
CA ASP A 58 -2.03 10.67 23.04
C ASP A 58 -3.26 11.21 22.31
N GLU A 59 -4.25 10.35 22.01
CA GLU A 59 -5.49 10.67 21.28
C GLU A 59 -5.30 11.16 19.84
N LYS A 60 -4.07 11.16 19.31
CA LYS A 60 -3.81 11.46 17.90
C LYS A 60 -4.22 10.30 17.01
N ILE A 61 -4.69 10.65 15.81
CA ILE A 61 -5.28 9.70 14.87
C ILE A 61 -4.43 9.62 13.60
N ASP A 62 -3.99 8.42 13.27
CA ASP A 62 -3.40 8.14 11.97
C ASP A 62 -4.48 7.64 11.03
N VAL A 63 -4.49 8.16 9.80
CA VAL A 63 -5.42 7.74 8.75
C VAL A 63 -4.70 7.14 7.55
N SER A 64 -5.43 6.40 6.73
CA SER A 64 -5.00 5.95 5.42
C SER A 64 -6.12 6.17 4.40
N LEU A 65 -5.76 6.37 3.13
CA LEU A 65 -6.72 6.38 2.03
C LEU A 65 -7.15 4.96 1.62
N ARG A 66 -6.62 3.93 2.28
CA ARG A 66 -6.91 2.52 2.01
C ARG A 66 -7.38 1.80 3.29
N PRO A 67 -8.24 0.77 3.18
CA PRO A 67 -8.72 0.02 4.33
C PRO A 67 -7.59 -0.73 5.06
N GLN A 68 -7.65 -0.70 6.39
CA GLN A 68 -6.72 -1.37 7.28
C GLN A 68 -6.73 -2.89 6.99
N GLY A 69 -5.57 -3.46 6.65
CA GLY A 69 -5.44 -4.84 6.17
C GLY A 69 -4.75 -4.95 4.81
N PHE A 70 -4.68 -3.85 4.05
CA PHE A 70 -3.65 -3.67 3.03
C PHE A 70 -2.31 -3.46 3.75
N LYS A 71 -1.51 -4.52 3.77
CA LYS A 71 -0.24 -4.60 4.51
C LYS A 71 0.80 -3.68 3.86
N ASN A 72 1.16 -2.57 4.49
CA ASN A 72 2.18 -1.64 3.97
C ASN A 72 3.64 -2.15 4.00
N VAL A 73 3.87 -3.41 4.39
CA VAL A 73 5.15 -4.12 4.17
C VAL A 73 5.09 -4.98 2.89
N ILE A 74 3.92 -5.10 2.28
CA ILE A 74 3.71 -5.82 1.01
C ILE A 74 3.90 -4.87 -0.18
N ASP A 75 3.65 -3.57 -0.04
CA ASP A 75 3.63 -2.64 -1.18
C ASP A 75 5.01 -2.42 -1.81
N SER A 76 6.11 -2.28 -1.06
CA SER A 76 7.43 -2.07 -1.70
C SER A 76 7.88 -3.26 -2.57
N ASP A 77 7.70 -4.49 -2.09
CA ASP A 77 8.04 -5.70 -2.85
C ASP A 77 7.05 -5.91 -4.01
N VAL A 78 5.78 -5.59 -3.81
CA VAL A 78 4.74 -5.64 -4.86
C VAL A 78 5.02 -4.62 -5.95
N ASP A 79 5.36 -3.39 -5.61
CA ASP A 79 5.66 -2.31 -6.53
C ASP A 79 6.90 -2.63 -7.37
N ILE A 80 7.95 -3.21 -6.77
CA ILE A 80 9.13 -3.67 -7.51
C ILE A 80 8.75 -4.72 -8.57
N ILE A 81 7.94 -5.71 -8.19
CA ILE A 81 7.50 -6.76 -9.12
C ILE A 81 6.58 -6.17 -10.20
N LEU A 82 5.63 -5.33 -9.82
CA LEU A 82 4.67 -4.72 -10.72
C LEU A 82 5.38 -3.83 -11.74
N LYS A 83 6.29 -2.96 -11.30
CA LYS A 83 7.10 -2.12 -12.20
C LYS A 83 7.92 -2.95 -13.19
N LYS A 84 8.51 -4.06 -12.74
CA LYS A 84 9.25 -4.97 -13.63
C LYS A 84 8.34 -5.65 -14.65
N LEU A 85 7.13 -5.98 -14.25
CA LEU A 85 6.11 -6.55 -15.14
C LEU A 85 5.56 -5.51 -16.12
N GLU A 86 5.41 -4.24 -15.72
CA GLU A 86 5.02 -3.14 -16.62
C GLU A 86 6.13 -2.83 -17.65
N GLU A 87 7.40 -2.91 -17.26
CA GLU A 87 8.54 -2.70 -18.16
C GLU A 87 8.70 -3.81 -19.22
N LYS A 88 8.42 -5.07 -18.86
CA LYS A 88 8.73 -6.24 -19.71
C LYS A 88 7.53 -7.06 -20.17
N GLY A 89 6.35 -6.83 -19.60
CA GLY A 89 5.16 -7.66 -19.74
C GLY A 89 5.21 -8.99 -18.98
N PHE A 90 6.40 -9.51 -18.67
CA PHE A 90 6.60 -10.79 -17.97
C PHE A 90 7.89 -10.86 -17.14
N LEU A 91 7.92 -11.78 -16.20
CA LEU A 91 9.09 -12.17 -15.40
C LEU A 91 9.32 -13.67 -15.50
N LEU A 92 10.54 -14.08 -15.88
CA LEU A 92 10.99 -15.48 -15.89
C LEU A 92 11.38 -15.95 -14.48
N LEU A 93 10.52 -15.67 -13.51
CA LEU A 93 10.65 -16.07 -12.11
C LEU A 93 9.33 -16.65 -11.66
N THR A 94 9.38 -17.71 -10.87
CA THR A 94 8.19 -18.36 -10.28
C THR A 94 8.44 -18.64 -8.80
N ASP A 95 7.42 -19.10 -8.09
CA ASP A 95 7.54 -19.46 -6.67
C ASP A 95 8.54 -20.63 -6.43
N LYS A 96 8.87 -21.37 -7.50
CA LYS A 96 9.88 -22.43 -7.57
C LYS A 96 11.30 -21.89 -7.76
N SER A 97 11.50 -20.66 -8.24
CA SER A 97 12.83 -20.06 -8.47
C SER A 97 13.70 -20.06 -7.20
N SER A 98 15.01 -20.17 -7.38
CA SER A 98 15.95 -20.21 -6.25
C SER A 98 15.98 -18.85 -5.51
N PRO A 99 16.25 -18.84 -4.19
CA PRO A 99 16.44 -17.60 -3.44
C PRO A 99 17.49 -16.67 -4.06
N GLU A 100 18.57 -17.23 -4.59
CA GLU A 100 19.66 -16.50 -5.24
C GLU A 100 19.17 -15.81 -6.51
N SER A 101 18.39 -16.50 -7.34
CA SER A 101 17.81 -15.93 -8.57
C SER A 101 16.86 -14.78 -8.26
N ILE A 102 15.98 -14.96 -7.27
CA ILE A 102 15.04 -13.93 -6.82
C ILE A 102 15.81 -12.72 -6.29
N LYS A 103 16.83 -12.95 -5.45
CA LYS A 103 17.65 -11.87 -4.89
C LYS A 103 18.44 -11.14 -5.99
N PHE A 104 18.97 -11.85 -6.97
CA PHE A 104 19.71 -11.27 -8.08
C PHE A 104 18.84 -10.36 -8.94
N HIS A 105 17.63 -10.80 -9.28
CA HIS A 105 16.75 -10.06 -10.20
C HIS A 105 15.89 -9.00 -9.54
N LEU A 106 15.49 -9.20 -8.27
CA LEU A 106 14.48 -8.38 -7.60
C LEU A 106 14.97 -7.78 -6.27
N GLN A 107 16.22 -8.07 -5.85
CA GLN A 107 16.81 -7.64 -4.57
C GLN A 107 15.97 -7.95 -3.33
N MET A 108 15.11 -8.97 -3.40
CA MET A 108 14.22 -9.37 -2.32
C MET A 108 14.46 -10.82 -1.89
N SER A 109 13.97 -11.16 -0.70
CA SER A 109 14.00 -12.55 -0.21
C SER A 109 12.94 -13.40 -0.92
N LYS A 110 13.14 -14.72 -0.98
CA LYS A 110 12.12 -15.66 -1.50
C LYS A 110 10.78 -15.58 -0.74
N LYS A 111 10.83 -15.27 0.57
CA LYS A 111 9.64 -15.07 1.41
C LYS A 111 8.89 -13.79 1.02
N ALA A 112 9.61 -12.69 0.80
CA ALA A 112 9.07 -11.42 0.31
C ALA A 112 8.42 -11.61 -1.07
N PHE A 113 9.15 -12.21 -2.00
CA PHE A 113 8.67 -12.53 -3.35
C PHE A 113 7.36 -13.34 -3.34
N LYS A 114 7.30 -14.46 -2.60
CA LYS A 114 6.08 -15.28 -2.49
C LYS A 114 4.88 -14.50 -1.96
N ARG A 115 5.10 -13.60 -0.99
CA ARG A 115 4.04 -12.74 -0.47
C ARG A 115 3.56 -11.72 -1.50
N ALA A 116 4.49 -11.09 -2.22
CA ALA A 116 4.19 -10.07 -3.22
C ALA A 116 3.41 -10.64 -4.41
N ILE A 117 3.89 -11.73 -5.02
CA ILE A 117 3.16 -12.40 -6.12
C ILE A 117 1.79 -12.92 -5.66
N GLY A 118 1.67 -13.40 -4.42
CA GLY A 118 0.40 -13.86 -3.85
C GLY A 118 -0.60 -12.71 -3.66
N SER A 119 -0.13 -11.51 -3.31
CA SER A 119 -0.96 -10.31 -3.23
C SER A 119 -1.44 -9.86 -4.61
N LEU A 120 -0.51 -9.76 -5.57
CA LEU A 120 -0.80 -9.39 -6.95
C LEU A 120 -1.79 -10.36 -7.61
N TYR A 121 -1.62 -11.67 -7.40
CA TYR A 121 -2.53 -12.69 -7.90
C TYR A 121 -3.93 -12.57 -7.30
N LYS A 122 -4.05 -12.37 -5.98
CA LYS A 122 -5.34 -12.13 -5.31
C LYS A 122 -6.05 -10.87 -5.82
N SER A 123 -5.28 -9.83 -6.14
CA SER A 123 -5.79 -8.60 -6.77
C SER A 123 -6.07 -8.71 -8.27
N LYS A 124 -5.86 -9.91 -8.87
CA LYS A 124 -6.05 -10.20 -10.30
C LYS A 124 -5.20 -9.34 -11.25
N LYS A 125 -4.09 -8.76 -10.78
CA LYS A 125 -3.16 -7.95 -11.59
C LYS A 125 -2.16 -8.78 -12.41
N ILE A 126 -1.93 -10.02 -12.02
CA ILE A 126 -0.95 -10.91 -12.67
C ILE A 126 -1.54 -12.30 -12.91
N GLU A 127 -0.95 -13.01 -13.86
CA GLU A 127 -1.15 -14.43 -14.11
C GLU A 127 0.12 -15.20 -13.74
N LEU A 128 -0.05 -16.31 -13.03
CA LEU A 128 1.05 -17.22 -12.66
C LEU A 128 1.03 -18.41 -13.61
N GLN A 129 2.04 -18.52 -14.47
CA GLN A 129 2.26 -19.66 -15.36
C GLN A 129 3.38 -20.56 -14.81
N GLU A 130 3.59 -21.74 -15.40
CA GLU A 130 4.56 -22.71 -14.89
C GLU A 130 6.01 -22.21 -14.94
N ASP A 131 6.33 -21.39 -15.93
CA ASP A 131 7.69 -20.90 -16.21
C ASP A 131 7.84 -19.38 -16.01
N ARG A 132 6.74 -18.63 -15.87
CA ARG A 132 6.77 -17.17 -15.83
C ARG A 132 5.58 -16.55 -15.08
N ILE A 133 5.73 -15.28 -14.73
CA ILE A 133 4.67 -14.40 -14.25
C ILE A 133 4.38 -13.38 -15.35
N VAL A 134 3.11 -13.17 -15.67
CA VAL A 134 2.68 -12.26 -16.74
C VAL A 134 1.79 -11.17 -16.16
N LEU A 135 1.95 -9.93 -16.64
CA LEU A 135 1.01 -8.86 -16.33
C LEU A 135 -0.33 -9.12 -17.02
N LYS A 136 -1.43 -8.85 -16.32
CA LYS A 136 -2.77 -9.02 -16.87
C LYS A 136 -3.33 -7.74 -17.48
#